data_AF-A0A7V9AHY8-F1
#
_entry.id   AF-A0A7V9AHY8-F1
#
_cell.length_a   1.000
_cell.length_b   1.000
_cell.length_c   1.000
_cell.angle_alpha   90.00
_cell.angle_beta   90.00
_cell.angle_gamma   90.00
#
_symmetry.space_group_name_H-M   'P 1'
#
loop_
_entity.id
_entity.type
_entity.pdbx_description
1 polymer ?
#
loop_
_entity_poly.entity_id
_entity_poly.type
_entity_poly.pdbx_seq_one_letter_code
_entity_poly.pdbx_strand_id
1 'polypeptide(L)'
;TASEEHELLPRGYGITNLVERATATAAELSAQELAAGGGRLELKVRSYRPRVVAVLGITAYRSAFGRRGAVLGPQEERIGDALAWVLPNPSGLNAHYRLEDLARIFRELRMAVEADDA
;
A
#
# COMPACT_ATOMS: atom_id res chain seq x y z
N THR A 1 -10.52 -15.37 2.04
CA THR A 1 -9.98 -16.08 3.23
C THR A 1 -8.46 -16.12 3.13
N ALA A 2 -7.73 -16.39 4.22
CA ALA A 2 -6.26 -16.53 4.18
C ALA A 2 -5.74 -17.56 3.14
N SER A 3 -6.63 -18.45 2.67
CA SER A 3 -6.36 -19.38 1.56
C SER A 3 -6.21 -18.69 0.20
N GLU A 4 -6.99 -17.63 -0.07
CA GLU A 4 -6.99 -16.95 -1.38
C GLU A 4 -5.81 -15.97 -1.53
N GLU A 5 -5.26 -15.45 -0.43
CA GLU A 5 -4.08 -14.56 -0.46
C GLU A 5 -2.83 -15.29 -0.96
N HIS A 6 -2.69 -16.59 -0.65
CA HIS A 6 -1.57 -17.40 -1.14
C HIS A 6 -1.66 -17.65 -2.66
N GLU A 7 -2.84 -17.58 -3.26
CA GLU A 7 -3.03 -17.74 -4.71
C GLU A 7 -2.51 -16.54 -5.52
N LEU A 8 -2.22 -15.43 -4.85
CA LEU A 8 -1.62 -14.24 -5.44
C LEU A 8 -0.12 -14.40 -5.68
N LEU A 9 0.56 -15.19 -4.82
CA LEU A 9 2.02 -15.36 -4.89
C LEU A 9 2.48 -15.98 -6.22
N PRO A 10 1.86 -17.05 -6.75
CA PRO A 10 2.19 -17.57 -8.09
C PRO A 10 1.97 -16.56 -9.22
N ARG A 11 1.14 -15.53 -8.99
CA ARG A 11 0.86 -14.46 -9.95
C ARG A 11 1.79 -13.25 -9.78
N GLY A 12 2.77 -13.32 -8.86
CA GLY A 12 3.73 -12.25 -8.60
C GLY A 12 3.23 -11.16 -7.65
N TYR A 13 2.09 -11.35 -6.99
CA TYR A 13 1.51 -10.36 -6.08
C TYR A 13 1.61 -10.84 -4.62
N GLY A 14 1.85 -9.90 -3.71
CA GLY A 14 1.82 -10.14 -2.26
C GLY A 14 0.92 -9.13 -1.56
N ILE A 15 0.30 -9.54 -0.47
CA ILE A 15 -0.51 -8.68 0.40
C ILE A 15 0.10 -8.71 1.80
N THR A 16 0.14 -7.55 2.46
CA THR A 16 0.56 -7.48 3.86
C THR A 16 -0.10 -6.30 4.56
N ASN A 17 -0.21 -6.39 5.88
CA ASN A 17 -0.75 -5.32 6.71
C ASN A 17 0.38 -4.47 7.31
N LEU A 18 0.16 -3.16 7.34
CA LEU A 18 1.07 -2.20 7.96
C LEU A 18 1.06 -2.32 9.50
N VAL A 19 -0.12 -2.57 10.08
CA VAL A 19 -0.29 -2.83 11.51
C VAL A 19 -1.03 -4.16 11.69
N GLU A 20 -0.54 -5.01 12.60
CA GLU A 20 -1.06 -6.37 12.82
C GLU A 20 -2.39 -6.40 13.59
N ARG A 21 -2.69 -5.34 14.36
CA ARG A 21 -3.91 -5.25 15.16
C ARG A 21 -5.10 -4.96 14.26
N ALA A 22 -6.10 -5.84 14.28
CA ALA A 22 -7.41 -5.56 13.71
C ALA A 22 -8.07 -4.43 14.49
N THR A 23 -8.19 -3.24 13.88
CA THR A 23 -9.02 -2.15 14.39
C THR A 23 -10.26 -2.03 13.51
N ALA A 24 -11.40 -1.69 14.11
CA ALA A 24 -12.63 -1.46 13.35
C ALA A 24 -12.47 -0.30 12.36
N THR A 25 -11.57 0.65 12.67
CA THR A 25 -11.22 1.77 11.81
C THR A 25 -9.72 2.08 11.84
N ALA A 26 -9.17 2.52 10.70
CA ALA A 26 -7.78 3.01 10.62
C ALA A 26 -7.53 4.26 11.48
N ALA A 27 -8.59 4.94 11.93
CA ALA A 27 -8.53 6.12 12.79
C ALA A 27 -8.12 5.81 14.24
N GLU A 28 -8.21 4.55 14.67
CA GLU A 28 -7.82 4.10 16.01
C GLU A 28 -6.33 3.75 16.11
N LEU A 29 -5.58 3.80 15.00
CA LEU A 29 -4.16 3.52 14.99
C LEU A 29 -3.38 4.77 15.39
N SER A 30 -2.55 4.65 16.42
CA SER A 30 -1.67 5.75 16.81
C SER A 30 -0.59 6.00 15.74
N ALA A 31 -0.09 7.24 15.67
CA ALA A 31 1.02 7.58 14.78
C ALA A 31 2.27 6.72 15.06
N GLN A 32 2.48 6.34 16.33
CA GLN A 32 3.60 5.48 16.74
C GLN A 32 3.45 4.05 16.21
N GLU A 33 2.25 3.47 16.27
CA GLU A 33 1.97 2.14 15.70
C GLU A 33 2.18 2.12 14.19
N LEU A 34 1.74 3.18 13.50
CA LEU A 34 1.92 3.33 12.06
C LEU A 34 3.40 3.49 11.70
N ALA A 35 4.17 4.30 12.43
CA ALA A 35 5.60 4.46 12.23
C ALA A 35 6.36 3.13 12.45
N ALA A 36 6.03 2.40 13.52
CA ALA A 36 6.59 1.07 13.76
C ALA A 36 6.20 0.08 12.65
N GLY A 37 4.97 0.17 12.14
CA GLY A 37 4.50 -0.57 10.98
C GLY A 37 5.28 -0.28 9.71
N GLY A 38 5.57 1.00 9.43
CA GLY A 38 6.41 1.43 8.33
C GLY A 38 7.79 0.78 8.38
N GLY A 39 8.44 0.80 9.54
CA GLY A 39 9.74 0.14 9.73
C GLY A 39 9.69 -1.38 9.47
N ARG A 40 8.65 -2.08 9.95
CA ARG A 40 8.46 -3.52 9.66
C ARG A 40 8.22 -3.77 8.16
N LEU A 41 7.47 -2.91 7.50
CA LEU A 41 7.22 -3.01 6.06
C LEU A 41 8.52 -2.81 5.26
N GLU A 42 9.35 -1.84 5.62
CA GLU A 42 10.66 -1.64 4.97
C GLU A 42 11.55 -2.89 5.09
N LEU A 43 11.58 -3.54 6.26
CA LEU A 43 12.31 -4.79 6.44
C LEU A 43 11.79 -5.90 5.52
N LYS A 44 10.46 -6.06 5.40
CA LYS A 44 9.87 -7.02 4.46
C LYS A 44 10.26 -6.70 3.03
N VAL A 45 10.21 -5.43 2.63
CA VAL A 45 10.57 -5.00 1.28
C VAL A 45 12.02 -5.31 0.95
N ARG A 46 12.95 -5.11 1.89
CA ARG A 46 14.36 -5.48 1.69
C ARG A 46 14.55 -6.99 1.53
N SER A 47 13.77 -7.80 2.25
CA SER A 47 13.84 -9.27 2.20
C SER A 47 13.24 -9.84 0.91
N TYR A 48 12.07 -9.35 0.50
CA TYR A 48 11.33 -9.89 -0.66
C TYR A 48 11.60 -9.15 -1.97
N ARG A 49 12.23 -7.97 -1.91
CA ARG A 49 12.55 -7.09 -3.04
C ARG A 49 11.43 -6.95 -4.08
N PRO A 50 10.20 -6.60 -3.66
CA PRO A 50 9.16 -6.27 -4.63
C PRO A 50 9.58 -5.05 -5.44
N ARG A 51 9.11 -4.97 -6.69
CA ARG A 51 9.35 -3.80 -7.54
C ARG A 51 8.58 -2.57 -7.04
N VAL A 52 7.33 -2.78 -6.64
CA VAL A 52 6.43 -1.73 -6.17
C VAL A 52 5.74 -2.14 -4.88
N VAL A 53 5.54 -1.16 -3.99
CA VAL A 53 4.70 -1.28 -2.80
C VAL A 53 3.55 -0.28 -2.93
N ALA A 54 2.33 -0.79 -3.02
CA ALA A 54 1.11 0.01 -3.02
C ALA A 54 0.52 0.07 -1.60
N VAL A 55 0.49 1.25 -0.99
CA VAL A 55 -0.12 1.49 0.33
C VAL A 55 -1.53 2.02 0.15
N LEU A 56 -2.52 1.31 0.71
CA LEU A 56 -3.92 1.69 0.66
C LEU A 56 -4.24 2.66 1.82
N GLY A 57 -4.32 3.96 1.52
CA GLY A 57 -4.70 5.01 2.46
C GLY A 57 -3.60 6.06 2.67
N ILE A 58 -3.87 7.29 2.23
CA ILE A 58 -2.92 8.41 2.32
C ILE A 58 -2.53 8.75 3.76
N THR A 59 -3.47 8.74 4.71
CA THR A 59 -3.19 9.05 6.12
C THR A 59 -2.25 8.02 6.75
N ALA A 60 -2.48 6.73 6.46
CA ALA A 60 -1.62 5.66 6.96
C ALA A 60 -0.20 5.79 6.41
N TYR A 61 -0.06 6.05 5.10
CA TYR A 61 1.23 6.30 4.46
C TYR A 61 1.97 7.50 5.09
N ARG A 62 1.29 8.65 5.20
CA ARG A 62 1.87 9.88 5.77
C ARG A 62 2.39 9.66 7.18
N SER A 63 1.61 8.99 8.03
CA SER A 63 1.99 8.68 9.40
C SER A 63 3.11 7.65 9.50
N ALA A 64 3.09 6.61 8.67
CA ALA A 64 4.07 5.54 8.73
C ALA A 64 5.46 5.94 8.26
N PHE A 65 5.53 6.82 7.26
CA PHE A 65 6.81 7.23 6.63
C PHE A 65 7.18 8.69 6.90
N GLY A 66 6.40 9.42 7.72
CA GLY A 66 6.64 10.82 8.04
C GLY A 66 6.46 11.79 6.86
N ARG A 67 5.74 11.38 5.80
CA ARG A 67 5.62 12.11 4.53
C ARG A 67 4.40 13.02 4.46
N ARG A 68 4.34 14.08 5.27
CA ARG A 68 3.15 14.95 5.40
C ARG A 68 2.58 15.49 4.07
N GLY A 69 3.45 15.74 3.08
CA GLY A 69 3.09 16.26 1.76
C GLY A 69 2.67 15.21 0.72
N ALA A 70 2.72 13.92 1.04
CA ALA A 70 2.41 12.85 0.09
C ALA A 70 1.00 13.01 -0.53
N VAL A 71 0.85 12.63 -1.79
CA VAL A 71 -0.43 12.65 -2.54
C VAL A 71 -0.78 11.24 -3.04
N LEU A 72 -1.97 11.04 -3.59
CA LEU A 72 -2.30 9.76 -4.23
C LEU A 72 -1.48 9.57 -5.52
N GLY A 73 -1.16 8.32 -5.85
CA GLY A 73 -0.39 7.93 -7.03
C GLY A 73 1.07 7.57 -6.71
N PRO A 74 1.97 7.63 -7.71
CA PRO A 74 3.40 7.38 -7.53
C PRO A 74 4.02 8.40 -6.58
N GLN A 75 4.96 7.95 -5.74
CA GLN A 75 5.75 8.82 -4.88
C GLN A 75 7.18 8.93 -5.39
N GLU A 76 7.83 10.06 -5.12
CA GLU A 76 9.25 10.24 -5.41
C GLU A 76 10.13 9.36 -4.52
N GLU A 77 9.73 9.18 -3.26
CA GLU A 77 10.45 8.34 -2.33
C GLU A 77 10.09 6.85 -2.43
N ARG A 78 11.11 6.02 -2.20
CA ARG A 78 10.99 4.57 -2.14
C ARG A 78 10.68 4.09 -0.73
N ILE A 79 10.05 2.91 -0.64
CA ILE A 79 9.98 2.13 0.60
C ILE A 79 11.07 1.07 0.49
N GLY A 80 12.15 1.19 1.25
CA GLY A 80 13.36 0.42 0.97
C GLY A 80 13.84 0.66 -0.47
N ASP A 81 13.97 -0.41 -1.26
CA ASP A 81 14.39 -0.32 -2.66
C ASP A 81 13.19 -0.25 -3.65
N ALA A 82 11.96 -0.46 -3.16
CA ALA A 82 10.76 -0.54 -4.00
C ALA A 82 10.17 0.84 -4.28
N LEU A 83 9.62 1.03 -5.49
CA LEU A 83 8.82 2.21 -5.80
C LEU A 83 7.59 2.25 -4.88
N ALA A 84 7.26 3.43 -4.35
CA ALA A 84 6.09 3.59 -3.50
C ALA A 84 4.92 4.17 -4.29
N TRP A 85 3.75 3.57 -4.12
CA TRP A 85 2.48 4.06 -4.65
C TRP A 85 1.49 4.20 -3.51
N VAL A 86 0.70 5.28 -3.52
CA VAL A 86 -0.36 5.49 -2.54
C VAL A 86 -1.71 5.48 -3.23
N LEU A 87 -2.56 4.55 -2.83
CA LEU A 87 -3.90 4.37 -3.38
C LEU A 87 -4.94 4.76 -2.33
N PRO A 88 -6.18 5.11 -2.72
CA PRO A 88 -7.26 5.27 -1.75
C PRO A 88 -7.55 3.94 -1.05
N ASN A 89 -7.95 4.02 0.23
CA ASN A 89 -8.36 2.84 0.98
C ASN A 89 -9.82 2.48 0.63
N PRO A 90 -10.11 1.26 0.15
CA PRO A 90 -11.44 0.82 -0.26
C PRO A 90 -12.42 0.54 0.90
N SER A 91 -12.04 0.71 2.17
CA SER A 91 -12.94 0.48 3.31
C SER A 91 -14.24 1.30 3.19
N GLY A 92 -15.39 0.69 3.52
CA GLY A 92 -16.74 1.23 3.28
C GLY A 92 -17.09 2.59 3.91
N LEU A 93 -16.21 3.16 4.73
CA LEU A 93 -16.29 4.56 5.20
C LEU A 93 -15.89 5.58 4.13
N ASN A 94 -15.20 5.17 3.06
CA ASN A 94 -14.92 5.98 1.87
C ASN A 94 -15.93 5.66 0.75
N ALA A 95 -17.19 6.01 0.96
CA ALA A 95 -18.29 5.83 -0.02
C ALA A 95 -18.12 6.62 -1.33
N HIS A 96 -16.96 7.25 -1.56
CA HIS A 96 -16.66 8.09 -2.71
C HIS A 96 -15.99 7.35 -3.88
N TYR A 97 -15.45 6.14 -3.67
CA TYR A 97 -14.82 5.37 -4.75
C TYR A 97 -15.75 4.28 -5.25
N ARG A 98 -16.20 4.39 -6.50
CA ARG A 98 -16.92 3.31 -7.17
C ARG A 98 -15.94 2.21 -7.57
N LEU A 99 -16.46 1.02 -7.84
CA LEU A 99 -15.65 -0.10 -8.34
C LEU A 99 -14.87 0.30 -9.61
N GLU A 100 -15.48 1.13 -10.47
CA GLU A 100 -14.86 1.66 -11.68
C GLU A 100 -13.63 2.53 -11.37
N ASP A 101 -13.69 3.36 -10.32
CA ASP A 101 -12.58 4.21 -9.91
C ASP A 101 -11.42 3.38 -9.39
N LEU A 102 -11.72 2.36 -8.57
CA LEU A 102 -10.70 1.43 -8.08
C LEU A 102 -10.06 0.69 -9.27
N ALA A 103 -10.87 0.13 -10.18
CA ALA A 103 -10.36 -0.58 -11.34
C ALA A 103 -9.46 0.31 -12.22
N ARG A 104 -9.80 1.59 -12.38
CA ARG A 104 -8.96 2.57 -13.09
C ARG A 104 -7.65 2.80 -12.37
N ILE A 105 -7.68 3.07 -11.07
CA ILE A 105 -6.47 3.37 -10.26
C ILE A 105 -5.52 2.17 -10.22
N PHE A 106 -6.04 0.95 -10.04
CA PHE A 106 -5.21 -0.26 -10.08
C PHE A 106 -4.67 -0.55 -11.48
N ARG A 107 -5.39 -0.17 -12.54
CA ARG A 107 -4.88 -0.24 -13.91
C ARG A 107 -3.75 0.76 -14.16
N GLU A 108 -3.87 1.99 -13.68
CA GLU A 108 -2.81 3.00 -13.78
C GLU A 108 -1.52 2.50 -13.12
N LEU A 109 -1.62 1.88 -11.93
CA LEU A 109 -0.50 1.21 -11.27
C LEU A 109 0.12 0.14 -12.16
N ARG A 110 -0.70 -0.78 -12.67
CA ARG A 110 -0.21 -1.87 -13.52
C ARG A 110 0.52 -1.36 -14.76
N MET A 111 -0.08 -0.40 -15.48
CA MET A 111 0.51 0.16 -16.69
C MET A 111 1.83 0.88 -16.40
N ALA A 112 1.93 1.59 -15.28
CA ALA A 112 3.17 2.25 -14.90
C ALA A 112 4.30 1.25 -14.60
N VAL A 113 3.97 0.12 -13.97
CA VAL A 113 4.93 -0.96 -13.70
C VAL A 113 5.37 -1.65 -14.99
N GLU A 114 4.45 -1.91 -15.91
CA GLU A 114 4.75 -2.52 -17.21
C GLU A 114 5.56 -1.58 -18.12
N ALA A 115 5.33 -0.27 -18.06
CA ALA A 115 6.09 0.71 -18.84
C ALA A 115 7.56 0.86 -18.39
N ASP A 116 7.85 0.60 -17.11
CA ASP A 116 9.21 0.60 -16.56
C ASP A 116 9.98 -0.70 -16.91
N ASP A 117 9.30 -1.73 -17.42
CA ASP A 117 9.91 -2.98 -17.92
C ASP A 117 10.35 -2.91 -19.39
N ALA A 118 9.91 -1.88 -20.13
CA ALA A 118 10.13 -1.71 -21.57
C ALA A 118 11.35 -0.83 -21.88
#